data_AF-A0A2P2KED6-F1
#
_entry.id   AF-A0A2P2KED6-F1
#
_cell.length_a   1.000
_cell.length_b   1.000
_cell.length_c   1.000
_cell.angle_alpha   90.00
_cell.angle_beta   90.00
_cell.angle_gamma   90.00
#
_symmetry.space_group_name_H-M   'P 1'
#
loop_
_entity.id
_entity.type
_entity.pdbx_description
1 polymer ?
#
loop_
_entity_poly.entity_id
_entity_poly.type
_entity_poly.pdbx_seq_one_letter_code
_entity_poly.pdbx_strand_id
1 'polypeptide(L)'
;MVQPFDVFLSNPHISASGIIGAAVTACLGDTSVRSEEYGSEGFRGFCLHAPAVKSAVLADIFSSVSITAQHGNFQRLFLDLTRFHVRLDFPSGSKFLSSAMQLAQDFFHSQQPTVEAVRGICPDATISLQQQIAGPLSLRVDSGLAIDWKNRDWPMRVHDPVFAVEYALQVLGSAKAIAWYSPRQQEFMMELRFFET
;
A
#
# COMPACT_ATOMS: atom_id res chain seq x y z
N MET A 1 37.01 -7.74 6.85
CA MET A 1 35.53 -7.63 6.93
C MET A 1 34.98 -8.23 5.64
N VAL A 2 33.92 -9.04 5.71
CA VAL A 2 33.25 -9.59 4.52
C VAL A 2 32.38 -8.48 3.93
N GLN A 3 32.49 -8.23 2.63
CA GLN A 3 31.65 -7.23 1.94
C GLN A 3 30.20 -7.78 1.85
N PRO A 4 29.19 -7.01 2.28
CA PRO A 4 27.80 -7.43 2.17
C PRO A 4 27.37 -7.50 0.70
N PHE A 5 26.36 -8.33 0.40
CA PHE A 5 25.78 -8.40 -0.94
C PHE A 5 25.10 -7.08 -1.34
N ASP A 6 24.56 -6.37 -0.35
CA ASP A 6 23.97 -5.03 -0.48
C ASP A 6 24.30 -4.23 0.80
N VAL A 7 24.83 -3.01 0.61
CA VAL A 7 25.24 -2.14 1.72
C VAL A 7 24.05 -1.71 2.59
N PHE A 8 22.86 -1.51 2.04
CA PHE A 8 21.69 -1.05 2.79
C PHE A 8 21.03 -2.17 3.60
N LEU A 9 21.23 -3.42 3.20
CA LEU A 9 20.75 -4.60 3.92
C LEU A 9 21.80 -5.13 4.91
N SER A 10 22.94 -4.46 5.06
CA SER A 10 24.04 -4.90 5.93
C SER A 10 23.76 -4.79 7.43
N ASN A 11 22.74 -4.01 7.83
CA ASN A 11 22.42 -3.80 9.24
C ASN A 11 21.01 -4.30 9.54
N PRO A 12 20.84 -5.29 10.44
CA PRO A 12 19.53 -5.70 10.88
C PRO A 12 18.87 -4.54 11.65
N HIS A 13 17.62 -4.25 11.32
CA HIS A 13 16.91 -3.13 11.91
C HIS A 13 15.41 -3.40 11.94
N ILE A 14 14.74 -2.71 12.86
CA ILE A 14 13.30 -2.61 12.90
C ILE A 14 12.97 -1.13 12.72
N SER A 15 12.14 -0.81 11.75
CA SER A 15 11.74 0.56 11.44
C SER A 15 10.23 0.66 11.31
N ALA A 16 9.69 1.81 11.69
CA ALA A 16 8.31 2.16 11.45
C ALA A 16 8.28 3.54 10.80
N SER A 17 7.41 3.72 9.82
CA SER A 17 7.22 4.98 9.11
C SER A 17 5.74 5.23 8.85
N GLY A 18 5.37 6.49 8.75
CA GLY A 18 4.02 6.91 8.44
C GLY A 18 4.05 8.06 7.45
N ILE A 19 3.07 8.08 6.55
CA ILE A 19 2.88 9.13 5.56
C ILE A 19 1.45 9.65 5.71
N ILE A 20 1.31 10.96 5.70
CA ILE A 20 0.03 11.66 5.56
C ILE A 20 0.21 12.65 4.42
N GLY A 21 -0.67 12.59 3.43
CA GLY A 21 -0.62 13.44 2.26
C GLY A 21 -2.01 13.88 1.83
N ALA A 22 -2.07 14.83 0.90
CA ALA A 22 -3.31 15.30 0.30
C ALA A 22 -3.18 15.30 -1.23
N ALA A 23 -4.26 14.94 -1.91
CA ALA A 23 -4.38 15.01 -3.36
C ALA A 23 -5.42 16.08 -3.71
N VAL A 24 -5.04 17.01 -4.60
CA VAL A 24 -5.93 18.07 -5.10
C VAL A 24 -6.03 17.94 -6.62
N THR A 25 -7.24 17.86 -7.14
CA THR A 25 -7.55 17.79 -8.57
C THR A 25 -8.36 19.01 -8.96
N ALA A 26 -7.92 19.76 -9.98
CA ALA A 26 -8.68 20.86 -10.55
C ALA A 26 -9.13 20.51 -11.97
N CYS A 27 -10.40 20.74 -12.27
CA CYS A 27 -11.00 20.55 -13.59
C CYS A 27 -11.57 21.88 -14.07
N LEU A 28 -11.26 22.27 -15.31
CA LEU A 28 -11.73 23.52 -15.93
C LEU A 28 -12.40 23.18 -17.28
N GLY A 29 -13.65 23.59 -17.47
CA GLY A 29 -14.44 23.37 -18.70
C GLY A 29 -15.78 22.65 -18.46
N ASP A 30 -16.53 22.40 -19.54
CA ASP A 30 -17.84 21.72 -19.49
C ASP A 30 -17.71 20.31 -18.90
N THR A 31 -18.00 20.20 -17.60
CA THR A 31 -17.81 19.01 -16.76
C THR A 31 -19.14 18.38 -16.35
N SER A 32 -20.24 18.69 -17.05
CA SER A 32 -21.56 18.11 -16.75
C SER A 32 -21.56 16.58 -16.81
N VAL A 33 -20.73 15.98 -17.66
CA VAL A 33 -20.62 14.52 -17.81
C VAL A 33 -19.86 13.86 -16.65
N ARG A 34 -18.91 14.55 -16.01
CA ARG A 34 -18.15 14.00 -14.86
C ARG A 34 -18.80 14.25 -13.50
N SER A 35 -19.75 15.16 -13.41
CA SER A 35 -20.48 15.42 -12.16
C SER A 35 -21.47 14.31 -11.82
N GLU A 36 -22.00 13.57 -12.81
CA GLU A 36 -22.91 12.44 -12.55
C GLU A 36 -22.16 11.14 -12.20
N GLU A 37 -21.01 10.87 -12.84
CA GLU A 37 -20.17 9.70 -12.50
C GLU A 37 -19.57 9.78 -11.08
N TYR A 38 -19.24 10.99 -10.63
CA TYR A 38 -18.78 11.22 -9.25
C TYR A 38 -19.91 11.48 -8.25
N GLY A 39 -21.12 11.77 -8.72
CA GLY A 39 -22.28 12.14 -7.93
C GLY A 39 -23.09 10.97 -7.34
N SER A 40 -22.77 9.72 -7.68
CA SER A 40 -23.53 8.57 -7.18
C SER A 40 -22.72 7.58 -6.32
N GLU A 41 -21.45 7.27 -6.61
CA GLU A 41 -20.73 6.21 -5.83
C GLU A 41 -19.20 6.41 -5.64
N GLY A 42 -18.56 7.40 -6.27
CA GLY A 42 -17.09 7.39 -6.42
C GLY A 42 -16.27 8.25 -5.44
N PHE A 43 -16.64 9.52 -5.24
CA PHE A 43 -15.79 10.51 -4.56
C PHE A 43 -16.55 11.24 -3.45
N ARG A 44 -16.03 11.13 -2.22
CA ARG A 44 -16.57 11.80 -1.04
C ARG A 44 -15.68 12.93 -0.50
N GLY A 45 -14.68 13.38 -1.27
CA GLY A 45 -13.75 14.44 -0.86
C GLY A 45 -14.37 15.85 -0.82
N PHE A 46 -13.58 16.84 -0.43
CA PHE A 46 -13.99 18.25 -0.51
C PHE A 46 -14.14 18.66 -1.98
N CYS A 47 -15.31 19.18 -2.34
CA CYS A 47 -15.60 19.65 -3.69
C CYS A 47 -15.98 21.13 -3.66
N LEU A 48 -15.23 21.97 -4.38
CA LEU A 48 -15.57 23.36 -4.64
C LEU A 48 -15.97 23.47 -6.11
N HIS A 49 -17.23 23.80 -6.36
CA HIS A 49 -17.76 23.99 -7.70
C HIS A 49 -17.97 25.49 -7.99
N ALA A 50 -17.34 25.99 -9.05
CA ALA A 50 -17.48 27.37 -9.53
C ALA A 50 -18.29 27.36 -10.84
N PRO A 51 -19.63 27.43 -10.77
CA PRO A 51 -20.49 27.28 -11.94
C PRO A 51 -20.29 28.39 -12.98
N ALA A 52 -19.90 29.59 -12.55
CA ALA A 52 -19.64 30.74 -13.42
C ALA A 52 -18.48 30.52 -14.40
N VAL A 53 -17.51 29.66 -14.04
CA VAL A 53 -16.31 29.37 -14.86
C VAL A 53 -16.27 27.90 -15.28
N LYS A 54 -17.35 27.15 -15.04
CA LYS A 54 -17.44 25.69 -15.27
C LYS A 54 -16.21 24.97 -14.72
N SER A 55 -15.87 25.24 -13.45
CA SER A 55 -14.68 24.68 -12.81
C SER A 55 -15.04 23.91 -11.56
N ALA A 56 -14.31 22.83 -11.28
CA ALA A 56 -14.44 22.03 -10.07
C ALA A 56 -13.05 21.75 -9.48
N VAL A 57 -12.91 21.95 -8.17
CA VAL A 57 -11.72 21.57 -7.41
C VAL A 57 -12.11 20.49 -6.41
N LEU A 58 -11.41 19.36 -6.46
CA LEU A 58 -11.60 18.20 -5.60
C LEU A 58 -10.36 18.02 -4.73
N ALA A 59 -10.53 17.78 -3.43
CA ALA A 59 -9.42 17.52 -2.53
C ALA A 59 -9.74 16.38 -1.56
N ASP A 60 -8.77 15.49 -1.33
CA ASP A 60 -8.87 14.43 -0.33
C ASP A 60 -7.51 14.17 0.34
N ILE A 61 -7.54 13.55 1.53
CA ILE A 61 -6.37 13.16 2.30
C ILE A 61 -6.14 11.66 2.14
N PHE A 62 -4.88 11.24 2.13
CA PHE A 62 -4.50 9.83 2.22
C PHE A 62 -3.46 9.65 3.33
N SER A 63 -3.45 8.47 3.95
CA SER A 63 -2.42 8.12 4.91
C SER A 63 -2.04 6.65 4.81
N SER A 64 -0.79 6.36 5.14
CA SER A 64 -0.26 5.00 5.18
C SER A 64 0.72 4.85 6.31
N VAL A 65 0.73 3.69 6.97
CA VAL A 65 1.71 3.33 8.00
C VAL A 65 2.41 2.06 7.56
N SER A 66 3.74 2.02 7.67
CA SER A 66 4.53 0.83 7.35
C SER A 66 5.47 0.47 8.50
N ILE A 67 5.64 -0.82 8.71
CA ILE A 67 6.56 -1.41 9.67
C ILE A 67 7.43 -2.41 8.92
N THR A 68 8.74 -2.28 9.07
CA THR A 68 9.73 -3.21 8.54
C THR A 68 10.49 -3.84 9.70
N ALA A 69 10.64 -5.16 9.66
CA ALA A 69 11.58 -5.88 10.50
C ALA A 69 12.54 -6.67 9.61
N GLN A 70 13.83 -6.43 9.75
CA GLN A 70 14.88 -7.17 9.07
C GLN A 70 15.69 -7.97 10.08
N HIS A 71 15.83 -9.25 9.81
CA HIS A 71 16.72 -10.16 10.50
C HIS A 71 17.91 -10.52 9.61
N GLY A 72 19.11 -10.40 10.21
CA GLY A 72 20.40 -10.67 9.58
C GLY A 72 20.93 -9.56 8.68
N ASN A 73 22.14 -9.78 8.15
CA ASN A 73 23.01 -8.74 7.61
C ASN A 73 23.44 -8.97 6.15
N PHE A 74 22.83 -9.95 5.46
CA PHE A 74 23.01 -10.18 4.02
C PHE A 74 24.50 -10.26 3.60
N GLN A 75 25.29 -11.00 4.37
CA GLN A 75 26.73 -11.24 4.17
C GLN A 75 27.04 -12.73 3.96
N ARG A 76 26.25 -13.63 4.54
CA ARG A 76 26.44 -15.08 4.40
C ARG A 76 25.82 -15.61 3.12
N LEU A 77 26.34 -16.76 2.68
CA LEU A 77 25.93 -17.37 1.42
C LEU A 77 24.52 -17.94 1.43
N PHE A 78 23.90 -18.24 2.58
CA PHE A 78 22.59 -18.89 2.61
C PHE A 78 21.77 -18.38 3.79
N LEU A 79 20.48 -18.10 3.54
CA LEU A 79 19.46 -17.80 4.54
C LEU A 79 19.86 -16.72 5.57
N ASP A 80 20.66 -15.74 5.17
CA ASP A 80 21.18 -14.72 6.07
C ASP A 80 20.24 -13.53 6.22
N LEU A 81 19.40 -13.27 5.21
CA LEU A 81 18.45 -12.18 5.21
C LEU A 81 17.02 -12.71 5.23
N THR A 82 16.28 -12.30 6.25
CA THR A 82 14.81 -12.41 6.30
C THR A 82 14.26 -11.03 6.62
N ARG A 83 13.45 -10.47 5.72
CA ARG A 83 12.82 -9.16 5.90
C ARG A 83 11.32 -9.30 5.80
N PHE A 84 10.65 -8.75 6.78
CA PHE A 84 9.20 -8.68 6.87
C PHE A 84 8.77 -7.22 6.82
N HIS A 85 7.84 -6.90 5.94
CA HIS A 85 7.32 -5.55 5.77
C HIS A 85 5.80 -5.58 5.73
N VAL A 86 5.17 -4.79 6.60
CA VAL A 86 3.72 -4.63 6.67
C VAL A 86 3.41 -3.19 6.39
N ARG A 87 2.44 -2.93 5.52
CA ARG A 87 1.91 -1.62 5.21
C ARG A 87 0.41 -1.61 5.42
N LEU A 88 -0.10 -0.58 6.05
CA LEU A 88 -1.51 -0.31 6.27
C LEU A 88 -1.84 0.98 5.54
N ASP A 89 -2.66 0.88 4.50
CA ASP A 89 -3.15 2.03 3.73
C ASP A 89 -4.56 2.37 4.19
N PHE A 90 -4.74 3.57 4.70
CA PHE A 90 -6.04 4.02 5.18
C PHE A 90 -6.91 4.46 3.99
N PRO A 91 -8.23 4.25 4.07
CA PRO A 91 -9.16 4.79 3.09
C PRO A 91 -9.07 6.31 3.06
N SER A 92 -9.55 6.90 1.97
CA SER A 92 -9.46 8.35 1.78
C SER A 92 -10.06 9.10 2.97
N GLY A 93 -9.44 10.20 3.37
CA GLY A 93 -9.77 10.90 4.62
C GLY A 93 -11.24 11.27 4.71
N SER A 94 -11.84 11.65 3.58
CA SER A 94 -13.27 11.93 3.51
C SER A 94 -14.18 10.71 3.67
N LYS A 95 -13.82 9.55 3.10
CA LYS A 95 -14.51 8.27 3.30
C LYS A 95 -14.37 7.80 4.74
N PHE A 96 -13.16 7.92 5.30
CA PHE A 96 -12.87 7.59 6.68
C PHE A 96 -13.72 8.44 7.64
N LEU A 97 -13.71 9.77 7.50
CA LEU A 97 -14.45 10.68 8.37
C LEU A 97 -15.96 10.47 8.26
N SER A 98 -16.50 10.34 7.06
CA SER A 98 -17.94 10.12 6.88
C SER A 98 -18.40 8.77 7.47
N SER A 99 -17.58 7.73 7.32
CA SER A 99 -17.87 6.40 7.90
C SER A 99 -17.71 6.40 9.42
N ALA A 100 -16.72 7.11 9.96
CA ALA A 100 -16.52 7.28 11.41
C ALA A 100 -17.68 8.05 12.06
N MET A 101 -18.19 9.09 11.40
CA MET A 101 -19.37 9.82 11.87
C MET A 101 -20.61 8.92 11.88
N GLN A 102 -20.81 8.10 10.83
CA GLN A 102 -21.90 7.12 10.79
C GLN A 102 -21.79 6.11 11.93
N LEU A 103 -20.61 5.50 12.15
CA LEU A 103 -20.43 4.56 13.26
C LEU A 103 -20.64 5.20 14.63
N ALA A 104 -20.20 6.45 14.82
CA ALA A 104 -20.44 7.17 16.05
C ALA A 104 -21.94 7.40 16.28
N GLN A 105 -22.69 7.81 15.24
CA GLN A 105 -24.14 8.00 15.30
C GLN A 105 -24.86 6.68 15.60
N ASP A 106 -24.51 5.59 14.92
CA ASP A 106 -25.07 4.26 15.15
C ASP A 106 -24.83 3.82 16.60
N PHE A 107 -23.62 4.03 17.12
CA PHE A 107 -23.28 3.74 18.51
C PHE A 107 -24.09 4.58 19.51
N PHE A 108 -24.20 5.90 19.30
CA PHE A 108 -24.99 6.79 20.16
C PHE A 108 -26.48 6.43 20.16
N HIS A 109 -27.01 5.98 19.02
CA HIS A 109 -28.40 5.54 18.91
C HIS A 109 -28.62 4.06 19.25
N SER A 110 -27.59 3.36 19.75
CA SER A 110 -27.63 1.91 20.05
C SER A 110 -28.11 1.06 18.86
N GLN A 111 -27.81 1.51 17.64
CA GLN A 111 -28.07 0.78 16.41
C GLN A 111 -26.87 -0.11 16.07
N GLN A 112 -27.14 -1.22 15.37
CA GLN A 112 -26.06 -2.08 14.91
C GLN A 112 -25.29 -1.37 13.80
N PRO A 113 -23.94 -1.32 13.90
CA PRO A 113 -23.13 -0.63 12.90
C PRO A 113 -23.23 -1.33 11.55
N THR A 114 -23.39 -0.52 10.50
CA THR A 114 -23.50 -1.02 9.14
C THR A 114 -22.15 -1.55 8.64
N VAL A 115 -22.13 -2.69 7.94
CA VAL A 115 -20.90 -3.31 7.42
C VAL A 115 -20.12 -2.38 6.48
N GLU A 116 -20.82 -1.55 5.70
CA GLU A 116 -20.17 -0.54 4.85
C GLU A 116 -19.43 0.53 5.67
N ALA A 117 -19.99 0.96 6.80
CA ALA A 117 -19.38 1.97 7.66
C ALA A 117 -18.14 1.42 8.39
N VAL A 118 -18.15 0.15 8.79
CA VAL A 118 -16.95 -0.53 9.32
C VAL A 118 -15.87 -0.66 8.25
N ARG A 119 -16.24 -1.07 7.04
CA ARG A 119 -15.31 -1.16 5.90
C ARG A 119 -14.72 0.20 5.52
N GLY A 120 -15.50 1.28 5.64
CA GLY A 120 -15.06 2.64 5.33
C GLY A 120 -13.99 3.21 6.28
N ILE A 121 -13.73 2.55 7.42
CA ILE A 121 -12.70 2.92 8.40
C ILE A 121 -11.51 1.95 8.36
N CYS A 122 -11.76 0.71 7.93
CA CYS A 122 -10.76 -0.35 7.94
C CYS A 122 -9.66 -0.08 6.89
N PRO A 123 -8.36 -0.08 7.29
CA PRO A 123 -7.28 0.07 6.34
C PRO A 123 -7.08 -1.22 5.53
N ASP A 124 -6.62 -1.08 4.30
CA ASP A 124 -6.12 -2.19 3.50
C ASP A 124 -4.70 -2.52 3.97
N ALA A 125 -4.42 -3.81 4.19
CA ALA A 125 -3.11 -4.26 4.63
C ALA A 125 -2.33 -4.88 3.46
N THR A 126 -1.04 -4.59 3.36
CA THR A 126 -0.12 -5.28 2.44
C THR A 126 0.99 -5.88 3.27
N ILE A 127 1.27 -7.15 3.05
CA ILE A 127 2.36 -7.88 3.71
C ILE A 127 3.36 -8.31 2.65
N SER A 128 4.63 -8.12 2.96
CA SER A 128 5.76 -8.48 2.13
C SER A 128 6.74 -9.31 2.96
N LEU A 129 7.12 -10.46 2.42
CA LEU A 129 8.14 -11.33 2.99
C LEU A 129 9.27 -11.48 1.98
N GLN A 130 10.48 -11.12 2.37
CA GLN A 130 11.69 -11.31 1.60
C GLN A 130 12.63 -12.27 2.32
N GLN A 131 13.12 -13.27 1.60
CA GLN A 131 14.04 -14.28 2.11
C GLN A 131 15.20 -14.47 1.12
N GLN A 132 16.43 -14.29 1.58
CA GLN A 132 17.60 -14.70 0.82
C GLN A 132 17.66 -16.21 0.71
N ILE A 133 17.94 -16.71 -0.49
CA ILE A 133 18.10 -18.14 -0.77
C ILE A 133 19.58 -18.49 -0.79
N ALA A 134 20.32 -17.89 -1.73
CA ALA A 134 21.73 -18.18 -1.94
C ALA A 134 22.49 -16.97 -2.49
N GLY A 135 23.62 -16.62 -1.88
CA GLY A 135 24.47 -15.49 -2.25
C GLY A 135 23.65 -14.20 -2.41
N PRO A 136 23.80 -13.45 -3.51
CA PRO A 136 23.06 -12.21 -3.75
C PRO A 136 21.57 -12.41 -4.12
N LEU A 137 21.08 -13.65 -4.21
CA LEU A 137 19.73 -13.97 -4.67
C LEU A 137 18.74 -14.05 -3.50
N SER A 138 17.65 -13.31 -3.59
CA SER A 138 16.54 -13.35 -2.66
C SER A 138 15.19 -13.50 -3.36
N LEU A 139 14.24 -14.10 -2.66
CA LEU A 139 12.85 -14.21 -3.08
C LEU A 139 12.02 -13.27 -2.22
N ARG A 140 11.16 -12.49 -2.85
CA ARG A 140 10.17 -11.64 -2.19
C ARG A 140 8.77 -12.05 -2.61
N VAL A 141 7.87 -12.10 -1.66
CA VAL A 141 6.45 -12.34 -1.89
C VAL A 141 5.69 -11.18 -1.26
N ASP A 142 4.98 -10.44 -2.08
CA ASP A 142 4.11 -9.34 -1.66
C ASP A 142 2.66 -9.79 -1.80
N SER A 143 1.81 -9.43 -0.84
CA SER A 143 0.38 -9.76 -0.90
C SER A 143 -0.45 -8.70 -0.21
N GLY A 144 -1.49 -8.25 -0.89
CA GLY A 144 -2.57 -7.47 -0.30
C GLY A 144 -3.49 -8.34 0.54
N LEU A 145 -4.08 -7.73 1.56
CA LEU A 145 -5.00 -8.32 2.52
C LEU A 145 -6.11 -7.31 2.77
N ALA A 146 -7.31 -7.64 2.30
CA ALA A 146 -8.51 -6.88 2.60
C ALA A 146 -9.39 -7.69 3.55
N ILE A 147 -9.92 -7.01 4.58
CA ILE A 147 -10.85 -7.64 5.50
C ILE A 147 -12.26 -7.59 4.89
N ASP A 148 -12.76 -8.76 4.46
CA ASP A 148 -14.12 -8.93 3.96
C ASP A 148 -15.06 -9.36 5.09
N TRP A 149 -15.68 -8.37 5.72
CA TRP A 149 -16.63 -8.54 6.81
C TRP A 149 -17.95 -9.25 6.39
N LYS A 150 -18.17 -9.50 5.09
CA LYS A 150 -19.36 -10.26 4.62
C LYS A 150 -19.20 -11.77 4.77
N ASN A 151 -17.97 -12.28 4.81
CA ASN A 151 -17.70 -13.71 4.93
C ASN A 151 -17.44 -14.08 6.40
N ARG A 152 -18.39 -14.77 7.03
CA ARG A 152 -18.27 -15.19 8.45
C ARG A 152 -17.22 -16.26 8.69
N ASP A 153 -16.92 -17.09 7.69
CA ASP A 153 -16.01 -18.23 7.85
C ASP A 153 -14.53 -17.87 7.63
N TRP A 154 -14.25 -16.87 6.79
CA TRP A 154 -12.90 -16.37 6.55
C TRP A 154 -12.93 -14.88 6.22
N PRO A 155 -12.76 -14.00 7.22
CA PRO A 155 -12.93 -12.56 7.04
C PRO A 155 -11.78 -11.90 6.28
N MET A 156 -10.79 -12.66 5.78
CA MET A 156 -9.53 -12.13 5.26
C MET A 156 -9.30 -12.57 3.83
N ARG A 157 -9.53 -11.67 2.86
CA ARG A 157 -9.25 -11.96 1.46
C ARG A 157 -7.83 -11.54 1.11
N VAL A 158 -7.06 -12.53 0.66
CA VAL A 158 -5.74 -12.33 0.05
C VAL A 158 -5.95 -11.80 -1.36
N HIS A 159 -5.40 -10.64 -1.65
CA HIS A 159 -5.49 -9.97 -2.94
C HIS A 159 -4.11 -9.76 -3.54
N ASP A 160 -4.03 -9.89 -4.86
CA ASP A 160 -2.89 -9.47 -5.68
C ASP A 160 -1.53 -9.99 -5.17
N PRO A 161 -1.34 -11.31 -5.05
CA PRO A 161 -0.03 -11.86 -4.70
C PRO A 161 0.95 -11.53 -5.83
N VAL A 162 2.11 -10.98 -5.49
CA VAL A 162 3.21 -10.71 -6.42
C VAL A 162 4.43 -11.47 -5.93
N PHE A 163 5.02 -12.25 -6.83
CA PHE A 163 6.24 -12.99 -6.57
C PHE A 163 7.39 -12.28 -7.26
N ALA A 164 8.45 -11.99 -6.53
CA ALA A 164 9.64 -11.33 -7.04
C ALA A 164 10.91 -12.11 -6.72
N VAL A 165 11.83 -12.13 -7.67
CA VAL A 165 13.19 -12.63 -7.52
C VAL A 165 14.12 -11.42 -7.60
N GLU A 166 14.94 -11.21 -6.59
CA GLU A 166 15.89 -10.11 -6.52
C GLU A 166 17.32 -10.63 -6.55
N TYR A 167 18.17 -9.96 -7.31
CA TYR A 167 19.60 -10.23 -7.39
C TYR A 167 20.38 -8.94 -7.08
N ALA A 168 21.11 -8.96 -5.97
CA ALA A 168 21.95 -7.84 -5.55
C ALA A 168 23.27 -7.78 -6.34
N LEU A 169 23.55 -6.64 -6.98
CA LEU A 169 24.75 -6.41 -7.77
C LEU A 169 25.85 -5.81 -6.89
N GLN A 170 26.63 -6.67 -6.24
CA GLN A 170 27.72 -6.30 -5.33
C GLN A 170 28.69 -5.23 -5.86
N VAL A 171 28.98 -5.25 -7.16
CA VAL A 171 29.96 -4.35 -7.81
C VAL A 171 29.46 -2.90 -7.84
N LEU A 172 28.15 -2.69 -7.74
CA LEU A 172 27.49 -1.39 -7.83
C LEU A 172 26.92 -0.93 -6.48
N GLY A 173 27.39 -1.52 -5.37
CA GLY A 173 27.05 -1.13 -3.99
C GLY A 173 25.64 -1.53 -3.54
N SER A 174 24.61 -0.94 -4.14
CA SER A 174 23.17 -1.08 -3.81
C SER A 174 22.30 -1.37 -5.05
N ALA A 175 22.90 -1.49 -6.23
CA ALA A 175 22.10 -1.80 -7.41
C ALA A 175 21.53 -3.23 -7.30
N LYS A 176 20.29 -3.41 -7.75
CA LYS A 176 19.64 -4.72 -7.79
C LYS A 176 18.79 -4.91 -9.04
N ALA A 177 18.82 -6.12 -9.57
CA ALA A 177 17.91 -6.57 -10.60
C ALA A 177 16.73 -7.29 -9.94
N ILE A 178 15.51 -6.93 -10.32
CA ILE A 178 14.27 -7.50 -9.77
C ILE A 178 13.46 -8.02 -10.94
N ALA A 179 13.04 -9.27 -10.88
CA ALA A 179 12.03 -9.81 -11.79
C ALA A 179 10.80 -10.14 -10.96
N TRP A 180 9.65 -9.56 -11.29
CA TRP A 180 8.40 -9.81 -10.57
C TRP A 180 7.30 -10.30 -11.50
N TYR A 181 6.39 -11.10 -10.94
CA TYR A 181 5.26 -11.69 -11.61
C TYR A 181 4.00 -11.59 -10.75
N SER A 182 2.93 -11.08 -11.34
CA SER A 182 1.59 -11.01 -10.74
C SER A 182 0.68 -12.03 -11.41
N PRO A 183 0.37 -13.18 -10.77
CA PRO A 183 -0.46 -14.22 -11.38
C PRO A 183 -1.89 -13.75 -11.65
N ARG A 184 -2.41 -12.82 -10.85
CA ARG A 184 -3.79 -12.32 -11.00
C ARG A 184 -3.93 -11.41 -12.22
N GLN A 185 -2.93 -10.58 -12.47
CA GLN A 185 -2.93 -9.66 -13.62
C GLN A 185 -2.30 -10.31 -14.86
N GLN A 186 -1.64 -11.45 -14.71
CA GLN A 186 -0.84 -12.12 -15.75
C GLN A 186 0.28 -11.22 -16.29
N GLU A 187 0.85 -10.40 -15.41
CA GLU A 187 1.89 -9.43 -15.74
C GLU A 187 3.25 -9.88 -15.22
N PHE A 188 4.28 -9.68 -16.03
CA PHE A 188 5.67 -9.92 -15.71
C PHE A 188 6.48 -8.67 -16.05
N MET A 189 7.39 -8.28 -15.16
CA MET A 189 8.30 -7.17 -15.40
C MET A 189 9.67 -7.46 -14.81
N MET A 190 10.69 -6.92 -15.48
CA MET A 190 12.04 -6.88 -14.96
C MET A 190 12.45 -5.43 -14.77
N GLU A 191 12.94 -5.11 -13.58
CA GLU A 191 13.41 -3.79 -13.18
C GLU A 191 14.87 -3.87 -12.79
N LEU A 192 15.62 -2.83 -13.16
CA LEU A 192 16.97 -2.63 -12.67
C LEU A 192 16.97 -1.34 -11.85
N ARG A 193 17.18 -1.46 -10.54
CA ARG A 193 17.19 -0.33 -9.62
C ARG A 193 18.62 0.03 -9.27
N PHE A 194 18.93 1.31 -9.37
CA PHE A 194 20.22 1.89 -8.99
C PHE A 194 19.98 2.90 -7.87
N PHE A 195 20.96 3.05 -6.96
CA PHE A 195 20.94 4.06 -5.89
C PHE A 195 19.71 3.97 -4.97
N GLU A 196 19.34 2.76 -4.54
CA GLU A 196 18.34 2.62 -3.48
C GLU A 196 18.98 3.10 -2.18
N THR A 197 18.44 4.18 -1.58
CA THR A 197 18.90 4.81 -0.32
C THR A 197 18.01 4.44 0.85
#